data_AF-A0A1M2VLI0-F1
#
_entry.id   AF-A0A1M2VLI0-F1
#
_cell.length_a   1.000
_cell.length_b   1.000
_cell.length_c   1.000
_cell.angle_alpha   90.00
_cell.angle_beta   90.00
_cell.angle_gamma   90.00
#
_symmetry.space_group_name_H-M   'P 1'
#
loop_
_entity.id
_entity.type
_entity.pdbx_description
1 polymer ?
#
loop_
_entity_poly.entity_id
_entity_poly.type
_entity_poly.pdbx_seq_one_letter_code
_entity_poly.pdbx_strand_id
1 'polypeptide(L)'
;MPGINASRSNNLHVLQHDSAADFLSYTAPFLRRHEASSNIVLAHALKRVDAQSALSGFEFTSESDVYARLSSADADSCAPRATRGAFWLTLWSHASASSPPTLDLVLSCVDWTLGDYPIFLWTPNRGSASSSAWLGPRMAELTEHLNCCVPPERVYSVFGLTSLVKAFARTWTQLTGFTVEPEPFYAALFSYCNQRTFRDSDAPLPEGHRLRKATMGDLEPVAQLCKEFADDTIVFPLSIERARIEARELIAKGLLWVYDAAGDITTICAVTRNSHRVSAITKVYTTPRWRRNGCAEYLVRAVTAQLLFEVGKESVVLYVGHENSAQRVYDRVGFAGLCGKDKPEAVEDSLELGFVGTDRGHW
;
A
#
# COMPACT_ATOMS: atom_id res chain seq x y z
N MET A 1 13.20 6.81 43.58
CA MET A 1 11.85 7.26 43.23
C MET A 1 11.04 6.04 42.82
N PRO A 2 9.84 5.83 43.37
CA PRO A 2 9.08 4.60 43.19
C PRO A 2 8.59 4.48 41.74
N GLY A 3 8.70 3.27 41.20
CA GLY A 3 8.51 2.94 39.80
C GLY A 3 7.07 3.05 39.33
N ILE A 4 6.91 3.69 38.17
CA ILE A 4 5.70 3.61 37.36
C ILE A 4 5.75 2.26 36.63
N ASN A 5 5.32 1.19 37.30
CA ASN A 5 4.84 0.02 36.59
C ASN A 5 3.48 0.39 36.03
N ALA A 6 3.45 0.99 34.83
CA ALA A 6 2.25 1.03 34.02
C ALA A 6 1.81 -0.43 33.87
N SER A 7 0.63 -0.76 34.38
CA SER A 7 -0.01 -2.05 34.16
C SER A 7 -0.07 -2.26 32.65
N ARG A 8 0.78 -3.15 32.11
CA ARG A 8 0.61 -3.65 30.74
C ARG A 8 -0.84 -4.06 30.63
N SER A 9 -1.56 -3.47 29.70
CA SER A 9 -2.94 -3.84 29.47
C SER A 9 -2.89 -5.28 28.97
N ASN A 10 -3.24 -6.26 29.82
CA ASN A 10 -3.18 -7.71 29.57
C ASN A 10 -4.00 -8.18 28.34
N ASN A 11 -4.53 -7.25 27.55
CA ASN A 11 -5.47 -7.47 26.47
C ASN A 11 -4.90 -7.10 25.09
N LEU A 12 -3.68 -6.56 24.98
CA LEU A 12 -3.04 -6.24 23.69
C LEU A 12 -1.80 -7.11 23.50
N HIS A 13 -1.64 -7.69 22.31
CA HIS A 13 -0.48 -8.51 21.96
C HIS A 13 0.01 -8.18 20.56
N VAL A 14 1.32 -8.00 20.42
CA VAL A 14 1.98 -7.79 19.12
C VAL A 14 2.69 -9.08 18.72
N LEU A 15 2.41 -9.56 17.51
CA LEU A 15 3.07 -10.71 16.91
C LEU A 15 3.96 -10.25 15.76
N GLN A 16 5.18 -10.76 15.75
CA GLN A 16 6.14 -10.54 14.67
C GLN A 16 6.16 -11.75 13.73
N HIS A 17 5.98 -11.47 12.45
CA HIS A 17 5.99 -12.44 11.36
C HIS A 17 7.20 -12.20 10.46
N ASP A 18 8.14 -13.14 10.48
CA ASP A 18 9.40 -13.03 9.72
C ASP A 18 9.28 -13.54 8.28
N SER A 19 8.08 -13.97 7.86
CA SER A 19 7.79 -14.35 6.47
C SER A 19 6.37 -13.95 6.06
N ALA A 20 6.18 -13.71 4.77
CA ALA A 20 4.87 -13.41 4.21
C ALA A 20 3.88 -14.57 4.40
N ALA A 21 4.39 -15.81 4.33
CA ALA A 21 3.59 -17.00 4.54
C ALA A 21 3.07 -17.08 5.98
N ASP A 22 3.93 -16.87 6.97
CA ASP A 22 3.53 -16.83 8.37
C ASP A 22 2.50 -15.72 8.61
N PHE A 23 2.79 -14.49 8.17
CA PHE A 23 1.88 -13.35 8.28
C PHE A 23 0.49 -13.64 7.71
N LEU A 24 0.41 -14.17 6.48
CA LEU A 24 -0.86 -14.46 5.84
C LEU A 24 -1.61 -15.61 6.53
N SER A 25 -0.89 -16.53 7.16
CA SER A 25 -1.50 -17.64 7.89
C SER A 25 -2.30 -17.17 9.12
N TYR A 26 -2.00 -15.98 9.66
CA TYR A 26 -2.75 -15.36 10.76
C TYR A 26 -3.75 -14.31 10.28
N THR A 27 -3.58 -13.74 9.09
CA THR A 27 -4.30 -12.52 8.70
C THR A 27 -5.16 -12.66 7.45
N ALA A 28 -4.97 -13.70 6.63
CA ALA A 28 -5.66 -13.82 5.34
C ALA A 28 -7.19 -13.69 5.42
N PRO A 29 -7.93 -14.30 6.38
CA PRO A 29 -9.38 -14.14 6.47
C PRO A 29 -9.81 -12.68 6.65
N PHE A 30 -9.09 -11.94 7.51
CA PHE A 30 -9.36 -10.54 7.83
C PHE A 30 -8.97 -9.62 6.68
N LEU A 31 -7.78 -9.81 6.10
CA LEU A 31 -7.28 -8.98 4.99
C LEU A 31 -8.18 -9.14 3.76
N ARG A 32 -8.66 -10.37 3.47
CA ARG A 32 -9.59 -10.62 2.36
C ARG A 32 -10.93 -9.96 2.60
N ARG A 33 -11.51 -9.98 3.81
CA ARG A 33 -12.76 -9.25 4.08
C ARG A 33 -12.64 -7.75 3.72
N HIS A 34 -11.46 -7.19 3.88
CA HIS A 34 -11.16 -5.78 3.63
C HIS A 34 -10.21 -5.55 2.45
N GLU A 35 -10.26 -6.42 1.44
CA GLU A 35 -9.23 -6.56 0.40
C GLU A 35 -8.88 -5.25 -0.32
N ALA A 36 -9.85 -4.37 -0.54
CA ALA A 36 -9.62 -3.07 -1.16
C ALA A 36 -8.71 -2.17 -0.31
N SER A 37 -9.03 -2.00 0.98
CA SER A 37 -8.21 -1.17 1.89
C SER A 37 -6.95 -1.85 2.40
N SER A 38 -6.99 -3.17 2.56
CA SER A 38 -5.83 -3.93 3.01
C SER A 38 -4.81 -4.14 1.90
N ASN A 39 -5.13 -3.75 0.65
CA ASN A 39 -4.30 -3.95 -0.53
C ASN A 39 -2.85 -3.50 -0.33
N ILE A 40 -2.64 -2.40 0.41
CA ILE A 40 -1.31 -1.88 0.70
C ILE A 40 -0.44 -2.88 1.47
N VAL A 41 -0.99 -3.64 2.42
CA VAL A 41 -0.23 -4.66 3.17
C VAL A 41 -0.36 -6.06 2.56
N LEU A 42 -1.57 -6.43 2.13
CA LEU A 42 -1.90 -7.75 1.60
C LEU A 42 -1.11 -8.05 0.32
N ALA A 43 -1.08 -7.11 -0.62
CA ALA A 43 -0.45 -7.38 -1.91
C ALA A 43 1.09 -7.43 -1.79
N HIS A 44 1.69 -6.71 -0.84
CA HIS A 44 3.12 -6.84 -0.55
C HIS A 44 3.47 -8.20 0.04
N ALA A 45 2.59 -8.76 0.89
CA ALA A 45 2.74 -10.12 1.37
C ALA A 45 2.59 -11.13 0.22
N LEU A 46 1.49 -11.06 -0.55
CA LEU A 46 1.24 -12.00 -1.66
C LEU A 46 2.36 -12.00 -2.71
N LYS A 47 2.97 -10.84 -3.01
CA LYS A 47 4.10 -10.73 -3.95
C LYS A 47 5.34 -11.53 -3.50
N ARG A 48 5.45 -11.84 -2.20
CA ARG A 48 6.57 -12.55 -1.59
C ARG A 48 6.30 -14.03 -1.34
N VAL A 49 5.04 -14.47 -1.49
CA VAL A 49 4.69 -15.87 -1.38
C VAL A 49 5.04 -16.55 -2.71
N ASP A 50 5.72 -17.69 -2.65
CA ASP A 50 5.92 -18.51 -3.85
C ASP A 50 4.58 -19.11 -4.34
N ALA A 51 4.52 -19.49 -5.62
CA ALA A 51 3.29 -19.99 -6.22
C ALA A 51 2.74 -21.24 -5.51
N GLN A 52 3.63 -22.07 -4.94
CA GLN A 52 3.26 -23.31 -4.27
C GLN A 52 2.55 -23.03 -2.93
N SER A 53 3.11 -22.14 -2.11
CA SER A 53 2.56 -21.71 -0.83
C SER A 53 1.26 -20.93 -0.99
N ALA A 54 1.13 -20.16 -2.08
CA ALA A 54 -0.09 -19.45 -2.42
C ALA A 54 -1.26 -20.42 -2.73
N LEU A 55 -0.97 -21.52 -3.44
CA LEU A 55 -1.96 -22.53 -3.83
C LEU A 55 -2.32 -23.50 -2.69
N SER A 56 -1.41 -23.77 -1.75
CA SER A 56 -1.61 -24.82 -0.74
C SER A 56 -2.02 -24.31 0.65
N GLY A 57 -1.77 -23.04 0.99
CA GLY A 57 -1.83 -22.59 2.40
C GLY A 57 -3.00 -21.70 2.79
N PHE A 58 -3.24 -20.62 2.05
CA PHE A 58 -4.07 -19.50 2.54
C PHE A 58 -5.50 -19.51 2.04
N GLU A 59 -5.81 -20.25 0.98
CA GLU A 59 -7.17 -20.33 0.43
C GLU A 59 -8.15 -20.98 1.42
N PHE A 60 -7.64 -21.90 2.26
CA PHE A 60 -8.44 -22.69 3.20
C PHE A 60 -8.39 -22.21 4.66
N THR A 61 -7.63 -21.17 4.98
CA THR A 61 -7.55 -20.66 6.35
C THR A 61 -8.86 -19.97 6.73
N SER A 62 -9.52 -20.44 7.79
CA SER A 62 -10.67 -19.81 8.42
C SER A 62 -10.27 -18.94 9.63
N GLU A 63 -11.17 -18.07 10.10
CA GLU A 63 -10.93 -17.34 11.37
C GLU A 63 -10.77 -18.29 12.55
N SER A 64 -11.52 -19.39 12.58
CA SER A 64 -11.42 -20.41 13.63
C SER A 64 -10.01 -21.03 13.68
N ASP A 65 -9.38 -21.26 12.53
CA ASP A 65 -8.01 -21.77 12.47
C ASP A 65 -7.00 -20.76 13.02
N VAL A 66 -7.20 -19.47 12.70
CA VAL A 66 -6.39 -18.39 13.25
C VAL A 66 -6.55 -18.32 14.77
N TYR A 67 -7.79 -18.38 15.28
CA TYR A 67 -8.05 -18.31 16.72
C TYR A 67 -7.45 -19.50 17.47
N ALA A 68 -7.56 -20.71 16.92
CA ALA A 68 -6.91 -21.89 17.47
C ALA A 68 -5.39 -21.71 17.54
N ARG A 69 -4.79 -21.15 16.48
CA ARG A 69 -3.35 -20.89 16.43
C ARG A 69 -2.91 -19.82 17.44
N LEU A 70 -3.63 -18.70 17.51
CA LEU A 70 -3.36 -17.64 18.49
C LEU A 70 -3.47 -18.15 19.93
N SER A 71 -4.43 -19.03 20.20
CA SER A 71 -4.60 -19.65 21.53
C SER A 71 -3.47 -20.61 21.89
N SER A 72 -2.79 -21.18 20.88
CA SER A 72 -1.65 -22.08 21.04
C SER A 72 -0.28 -21.38 20.96
N ALA A 73 -0.25 -20.07 20.69
CA ALA A 73 0.99 -19.35 20.53
C ALA A 73 1.67 -19.17 21.89
N ASP A 74 2.92 -19.61 22.00
CA ASP A 74 3.71 -19.44 23.22
C ASP A 74 4.00 -17.97 23.49
N ALA A 75 4.17 -17.61 24.77
CA ALA A 75 4.50 -16.24 25.19
C ALA A 75 5.77 -15.70 24.49
N ASP A 76 6.73 -16.58 24.17
CA ASP A 76 7.96 -16.24 23.44
C ASP A 76 7.68 -15.77 22.00
N SER A 77 6.54 -16.15 21.42
CA SER A 77 6.12 -15.70 20.07
C SER A 77 5.84 -14.19 20.04
N CYS A 78 5.51 -13.60 21.19
CA CYS A 78 5.21 -12.18 21.36
C CYS A 78 6.45 -11.34 21.70
N ALA A 79 7.60 -11.97 21.96
CA ALA A 79 8.83 -11.25 22.23
C ALA A 79 9.36 -10.65 20.91
N PRO A 80 9.72 -9.35 20.89
CA PRO A 80 10.28 -8.73 19.69
C PRO A 80 11.63 -9.35 19.36
N ARG A 81 11.89 -9.54 18.07
CA ARG A 81 13.15 -10.09 17.56
C ARG A 81 13.75 -9.13 16.55
N ALA A 82 15.05 -8.85 16.71
CA ALA A 82 15.78 -8.04 15.75
C ALA A 82 15.79 -8.71 14.38
N THR A 83 15.38 -7.98 13.35
CA THR A 83 15.23 -8.52 11.98
C THR A 83 15.94 -7.63 10.97
N ARG A 84 16.63 -8.26 10.01
CA ARG A 84 17.36 -7.57 8.94
C ARG A 84 16.65 -7.55 7.59
N GLY A 85 15.56 -8.30 7.44
CA GLY A 85 14.79 -8.40 6.19
C GLY A 85 13.35 -7.94 6.36
N ALA A 86 12.53 -8.24 5.37
CA ALA A 86 11.11 -7.96 5.40
C ALA A 86 10.37 -8.71 6.52
N PHE A 87 9.55 -8.01 7.30
CA PHE A 87 8.68 -8.59 8.32
C PHE A 87 7.36 -7.81 8.46
N TRP A 88 6.44 -8.40 9.20
CA TRP A 88 5.15 -7.79 9.55
C TRP A 88 4.94 -7.84 11.05
N LEU A 89 4.28 -6.83 11.59
CA LEU A 89 3.73 -6.86 12.94
C LEU A 89 2.21 -6.85 12.86
N THR A 90 1.58 -7.72 13.64
CA THR A 90 0.13 -7.70 13.84
C THR A 90 -0.18 -7.43 15.29
N LEU A 91 -1.07 -6.48 15.54
CA LEU A 91 -1.54 -6.16 16.88
C LEU A 91 -2.94 -6.72 17.06
N TRP A 92 -3.12 -7.53 18.10
CA TRP A 92 -4.37 -8.18 18.44
C TRP A 92 -4.88 -7.70 19.78
N SER A 93 -6.21 -7.65 19.94
CA SER A 93 -6.81 -7.42 21.25
C SER A 93 -7.83 -8.46 21.69
N HIS A 94 -7.96 -8.64 23.00
CA HIS A 94 -8.99 -9.46 23.62
C HIS A 94 -9.95 -8.58 24.42
N ALA A 95 -11.24 -8.60 24.08
CA ALA A 95 -12.27 -7.95 24.88
C ALA A 95 -12.47 -8.65 26.23
N SER A 96 -12.30 -9.97 26.26
CA SER A 96 -12.32 -10.82 27.45
C SER A 96 -11.52 -12.11 27.18
N ALA A 97 -11.16 -12.84 28.24
CA ALA A 97 -10.45 -14.12 28.11
C ALA A 97 -11.22 -15.19 27.30
N SER A 98 -12.54 -15.04 27.17
CA SER A 98 -13.42 -15.95 26.41
C SER A 98 -13.81 -15.42 25.03
N SER A 99 -13.45 -14.18 24.70
CA SER A 99 -13.78 -13.57 23.41
C SER A 99 -12.70 -13.91 22.38
N PRO A 100 -13.08 -14.12 21.11
CA PRO A 100 -12.09 -14.29 20.05
C PRO A 100 -11.22 -13.03 19.93
N PRO A 101 -9.90 -13.18 19.66
CA PRO A 101 -9.02 -12.05 19.45
C PRO A 101 -9.45 -11.24 18.22
N THR A 102 -9.31 -9.92 18.29
CA THR A 102 -9.56 -9.02 17.17
C THR A 102 -8.25 -8.54 16.58
N LEU A 103 -8.10 -8.62 15.25
CA LEU A 103 -6.99 -7.97 14.56
C LEU A 103 -7.23 -6.46 14.57
N ASP A 104 -6.32 -5.71 15.18
CA ASP A 104 -6.49 -4.27 15.36
C ASP A 104 -5.64 -3.45 14.41
N LEU A 105 -4.36 -3.76 14.29
CA LEU A 105 -3.41 -3.05 13.41
C LEU A 105 -2.50 -4.05 12.70
N VAL A 106 -2.11 -3.69 11.48
CA VAL A 106 -1.05 -4.34 10.72
C VAL A 106 -0.01 -3.30 10.36
N LEU A 107 1.24 -3.66 10.58
CA LEU A 107 2.42 -2.92 10.14
C LEU A 107 3.23 -3.82 9.23
N SER A 108 3.64 -3.32 8.06
CA SER A 108 4.63 -4.02 7.23
C SER A 108 5.90 -3.20 7.10
N CYS A 109 7.03 -3.81 7.45
CA CYS A 109 8.37 -3.28 7.24
C CYS A 109 9.04 -4.15 6.19
N VAL A 110 9.05 -3.67 4.94
CA VAL A 110 9.46 -4.49 3.79
C VAL A 110 10.41 -3.72 2.87
N ASP A 111 11.15 -4.44 2.05
CA ASP A 111 12.04 -3.91 1.02
C ASP A 111 11.56 -4.28 -0.39
N TRP A 112 12.29 -3.90 -1.42
CA TRP A 112 12.21 -4.51 -2.73
C TRP A 112 13.55 -4.34 -3.46
N THR A 113 13.60 -4.66 -4.75
CA THR A 113 14.81 -4.59 -5.57
C THR A 113 15.53 -3.24 -5.51
N LEU A 114 14.78 -2.15 -5.30
CA LEU A 114 15.32 -0.79 -5.24
C LEU A 114 15.58 -0.30 -3.80
N GLY A 115 15.46 -1.17 -2.80
CA GLY A 115 15.75 -0.85 -1.40
C GLY A 115 14.51 -0.88 -0.52
N ASP A 116 14.64 -0.27 0.65
CA ASP A 116 13.60 -0.26 1.67
C ASP A 116 12.35 0.50 1.22
N TYR A 117 11.17 -0.04 1.55
CA TYR A 117 9.92 0.69 1.48
C TYR A 117 9.59 1.36 2.82
N PRO A 118 8.65 2.33 2.82
CA PRO A 118 8.15 2.93 4.04
C PRO A 118 7.49 1.87 4.91
N ILE A 119 7.30 2.25 6.17
CA ILE A 119 6.42 1.50 7.04
C ILE A 119 4.98 1.70 6.55
N PHE A 120 4.30 0.62 6.19
CA PHE A 120 2.87 0.69 5.86
C PHE A 120 2.01 0.32 7.06
N LEU A 121 1.00 1.14 7.34
CA LEU A 121 0.03 0.94 8.41
C LEU A 121 -1.36 0.70 7.86
N TRP A 122 -2.03 -0.33 8.39
CA TRP A 122 -3.40 -0.65 8.04
C TRP A 122 -4.21 -1.11 9.26
N THR A 123 -5.52 -0.90 9.23
CA THR A 123 -6.47 -1.37 10.25
C THR A 123 -7.80 -1.82 9.62
N PRO A 124 -8.42 -2.91 10.10
CA PRO A 124 -9.81 -3.22 9.76
C PRO A 124 -10.81 -2.34 10.54
N ASN A 125 -10.41 -1.74 11.67
CA ASN A 125 -11.30 -1.04 12.60
C ASN A 125 -11.35 0.47 12.33
N ARG A 126 -11.74 0.87 11.12
CA ARG A 126 -11.67 2.27 10.67
C ARG A 126 -12.42 3.27 11.56
N GLY A 127 -13.63 2.90 12.00
CA GLY A 127 -14.43 3.76 12.90
C GLY A 127 -13.72 4.03 14.22
N SER A 128 -13.07 3.00 14.78
CA SER A 128 -12.33 3.12 16.05
C SER A 128 -10.99 3.84 15.89
N ALA A 129 -10.36 3.78 14.71
CA ALA A 129 -9.09 4.44 14.43
C ALA A 129 -9.15 5.98 14.50
N SER A 130 -10.35 6.56 14.49
CA SER A 130 -10.55 8.00 14.74
C SER A 130 -10.51 8.36 16.23
N SER A 131 -10.65 7.38 17.13
CA SER A 131 -10.62 7.58 18.57
C SER A 131 -9.18 7.52 19.10
N SER A 132 -8.70 8.63 19.66
CA SER A 132 -7.38 8.69 20.31
C SER A 132 -7.26 7.74 21.51
N ALA A 133 -8.35 7.53 22.25
CA ALA A 133 -8.39 6.62 23.39
C ALA A 133 -8.22 5.15 22.96
N TRP A 134 -8.73 4.79 21.78
CA TRP A 134 -8.55 3.44 21.23
C TRP A 134 -7.18 3.27 20.57
N LEU A 135 -6.75 4.25 19.79
CA LEU A 135 -5.55 4.18 18.97
C LEU A 135 -4.25 4.40 19.75
N GLY A 136 -4.25 5.28 20.76
CA GLY A 136 -3.05 5.65 21.52
C GLY A 136 -2.32 4.45 22.14
N PRO A 137 -3.00 3.63 22.98
CA PRO A 137 -2.37 2.46 23.60
C PRO A 137 -1.85 1.45 22.56
N ARG A 138 -2.59 1.22 21.48
CA ARG A 138 -2.20 0.29 20.41
C ARG A 138 -0.95 0.76 19.67
N MET A 139 -0.89 2.07 19.39
CA MET A 139 0.26 2.64 18.71
C MET A 139 1.51 2.63 19.60
N ALA A 140 1.36 2.84 20.91
CA ALA A 140 2.46 2.71 21.88
C ALA A 140 3.06 1.30 21.85
N GLU A 141 2.24 0.26 22.02
CA GLU A 141 2.70 -1.14 21.96
C GLU A 141 3.36 -1.48 20.61
N LEU A 142 2.74 -1.06 19.50
CA LEU A 142 3.25 -1.35 18.16
C LEU A 142 4.61 -0.67 17.88
N THR A 143 4.79 0.58 18.31
CA THR A 143 6.03 1.34 18.10
C THR A 143 7.14 0.89 19.04
N GLU A 144 6.83 0.57 20.30
CA GLU A 144 7.81 -0.01 21.23
C GLU A 144 8.34 -1.34 20.69
N HIS A 145 7.44 -2.20 20.19
CA HIS A 145 7.82 -3.47 19.57
C HIS A 145 8.67 -3.24 18.32
N LEU A 146 8.27 -2.35 17.41
CA LEU A 146 9.04 -2.03 16.22
C LEU A 146 10.47 -1.52 16.54
N ASN A 147 10.61 -0.66 17.55
CA ASN A 147 11.90 -0.13 17.98
C ASN A 147 12.85 -1.20 18.54
N CYS A 148 12.31 -2.35 18.96
CA CYS A 148 13.09 -3.52 19.35
C CYS A 148 13.48 -4.39 18.13
N CYS A 149 12.74 -4.31 17.03
CA CYS A 149 12.96 -5.11 15.82
C CYS A 149 14.01 -4.50 14.88
N VAL A 150 14.04 -3.17 14.76
CA VAL A 150 14.90 -2.46 13.80
C VAL A 150 15.51 -1.20 14.41
N PRO A 151 16.69 -0.75 13.94
CA PRO A 151 17.22 0.55 14.32
C PRO A 151 16.26 1.68 13.87
N PRO A 152 16.15 2.78 14.62
CA PRO A 152 15.22 3.87 14.30
C PRO A 152 15.34 4.43 12.88
N GLU A 153 16.57 4.47 12.36
CA GLU A 153 16.92 4.96 11.03
C GLU A 153 16.25 4.16 9.90
N ARG A 154 15.87 2.89 10.17
CA ARG A 154 15.12 2.07 9.20
C ARG A 154 13.74 2.65 8.92
N VAL A 155 13.18 3.42 9.85
CA VAL A 155 11.87 4.06 9.71
C VAL A 155 12.06 5.45 9.12
N TYR A 156 12.37 5.50 7.82
CA TYR A 156 12.57 6.76 7.13
C TYR A 156 11.27 7.48 6.77
N SER A 157 10.19 6.72 6.51
CA SER A 157 8.83 7.25 6.38
C SER A 157 7.79 6.21 6.74
N VAL A 158 6.57 6.70 7.00
CA VAL A 158 5.40 5.89 7.31
C VAL A 158 4.21 6.31 6.44
N PHE A 159 3.50 5.34 5.86
CA PHE A 159 2.35 5.54 4.98
C PHE A 159 1.12 4.76 5.43
N GLY A 160 -0.06 5.37 5.30
CA GLY A 160 -1.34 4.72 5.54
C GLY A 160 -2.45 5.73 5.83
N LEU A 161 -3.50 5.27 6.52
CA LEU A 161 -4.61 6.12 6.97
C LEU A 161 -4.07 7.27 7.82
N THR A 162 -4.54 8.50 7.55
CA THR A 162 -4.03 9.73 8.17
C THR A 162 -4.02 9.67 9.71
N SER A 163 -5.05 9.11 10.34
CA SER A 163 -5.11 8.99 11.80
C SER A 163 -4.04 8.05 12.35
N LEU A 164 -3.79 6.92 11.69
CA LEU A 164 -2.75 5.95 12.05
C LEU A 164 -1.36 6.57 11.90
N VAL A 165 -1.09 7.19 10.76
CA VAL A 165 0.20 7.82 10.44
C VAL A 165 0.54 8.92 11.43
N LYS A 166 -0.41 9.80 11.74
CA LYS A 166 -0.21 10.86 12.74
C LYS A 166 -0.02 10.30 14.15
N ALA A 167 -0.72 9.24 14.52
CA ALA A 167 -0.53 8.59 15.81
C ALA A 167 0.86 7.94 15.89
N PHE A 168 1.25 7.18 14.86
CA PHE A 168 2.56 6.55 14.76
C PHE A 168 3.67 7.59 14.87
N ALA A 169 3.61 8.64 14.05
CA ALA A 169 4.67 9.64 13.99
C ALA A 169 4.88 10.35 15.34
N ARG A 170 3.79 10.69 16.06
CA ARG A 170 3.88 11.25 17.41
C ARG A 170 4.56 10.29 18.39
N THR A 171 4.11 9.04 18.44
CA THR A 171 4.64 8.06 19.38
C THR A 171 6.09 7.69 19.06
N TRP A 172 6.41 7.53 17.77
CA TRP A 172 7.77 7.25 17.30
C TRP A 172 8.74 8.40 17.62
N THR A 173 8.32 9.65 17.41
CA THR A 173 9.11 10.84 17.77
C THR A 173 9.39 10.86 19.28
N GLN A 174 8.37 10.59 20.10
CA GLN A 174 8.51 10.56 21.55
C GLN A 174 9.45 9.44 22.02
N LEU A 175 9.41 8.28 21.37
CA LEU A 175 10.21 7.11 21.73
C LEU A 175 11.67 7.22 21.28
N THR A 176 11.92 7.74 20.08
CA THR A 176 13.22 7.66 19.40
C THR A 176 13.94 9.00 19.27
N GLY A 177 13.21 10.12 19.40
CA GLY A 177 13.72 11.46 19.14
C GLY A 177 13.75 11.88 17.66
N PHE A 178 13.44 10.97 16.73
CA PHE A 178 13.37 11.30 15.29
C PHE A 178 12.15 12.17 15.01
N THR A 179 12.41 13.41 14.60
CA THR A 179 11.35 14.38 14.30
C THR A 179 10.80 14.18 12.90
N VAL A 180 9.50 14.43 12.73
CA VAL A 180 8.84 14.40 11.42
C VAL A 180 9.35 15.55 10.55
N GLU A 181 9.51 15.30 9.25
CA GLU A 181 9.77 16.31 8.24
C GLU A 181 8.65 17.38 8.24
N PRO A 182 8.96 18.68 8.00
CA PRO A 182 7.96 19.74 8.09
C PRO A 182 6.79 19.57 7.11
N GLU A 183 7.08 19.09 5.91
CA GLU A 183 6.11 18.84 4.86
C GLU A 183 5.90 17.34 4.67
N PRO A 184 4.64 16.88 4.51
CA PRO A 184 4.37 15.49 4.22
C PRO A 184 4.98 15.10 2.87
N PHE A 185 5.55 13.90 2.80
CA PHE A 185 6.08 13.37 1.54
C PHE A 185 4.97 13.12 0.52
N TYR A 186 3.78 12.76 1.00
CA TYR A 186 2.62 12.56 0.15
C TYR A 186 1.32 12.70 0.95
N ALA A 187 0.32 13.39 0.40
CA ALA A 187 -1.04 13.46 0.95
C ALA A 187 -2.03 13.12 -0.16
N ALA A 188 -2.81 12.06 0.02
CA ALA A 188 -3.57 11.45 -1.07
C ALA A 188 -4.93 10.90 -0.63
N LEU A 189 -5.84 10.84 -1.60
CA LEU A 189 -7.09 10.11 -1.49
C LEU A 189 -6.87 8.67 -1.95
N PHE A 190 -7.20 7.72 -1.09
CA PHE A 190 -7.47 6.35 -1.51
C PHE A 190 -8.82 6.32 -2.22
N SER A 191 -8.86 5.80 -3.44
CA SER A 191 -10.06 5.74 -4.26
C SER A 191 -10.19 4.38 -4.94
N TYR A 192 -11.40 4.05 -5.36
CA TYR A 192 -11.73 2.79 -6.00
C TYR A 192 -12.67 2.99 -7.19
N CYS A 193 -12.61 2.08 -8.15
CA CYS A 193 -13.53 1.94 -9.26
C CYS A 193 -13.97 0.48 -9.36
N ASN A 194 -15.27 0.24 -9.45
CA ASN A 194 -15.83 -1.10 -9.65
C ASN A 194 -16.77 -1.10 -10.86
N GLN A 195 -17.32 -2.26 -11.21
CA GLN A 195 -18.22 -2.39 -12.37
C GLN A 195 -19.44 -1.44 -12.31
N ARG A 196 -19.90 -1.05 -11.11
CA ARG A 196 -21.06 -0.15 -10.94
C ARG A 196 -20.69 1.31 -11.10
N THR A 197 -19.46 1.70 -10.75
CA THR A 197 -19.01 3.09 -10.83
C THR A 197 -18.25 3.39 -12.12
N PHE A 198 -17.72 2.36 -12.78
CA PHE A 198 -17.01 2.48 -14.04
C PHE A 198 -17.87 3.20 -15.08
N ARG A 199 -17.24 4.15 -15.75
CA ARG A 199 -17.84 4.89 -16.85
C ARG A 199 -17.12 4.47 -18.11
N ASP A 200 -17.85 3.99 -19.10
CA ASP A 200 -17.24 3.72 -20.39
C ASP A 200 -17.15 4.99 -21.25
N SER A 201 -16.46 4.91 -22.38
CA SER A 201 -16.43 5.97 -23.39
C SER A 201 -16.31 5.39 -24.78
N ASP A 202 -17.25 5.77 -25.65
CA ASP A 202 -17.23 5.42 -27.08
C ASP A 202 -16.29 6.34 -27.91
N ALA A 203 -15.48 7.17 -27.25
CA ALA A 203 -14.57 8.07 -27.94
C ALA A 203 -13.51 7.24 -28.68
N PRO A 204 -13.36 7.40 -30.01
CA PRO A 204 -12.38 6.62 -30.75
C PRO A 204 -10.96 7.10 -30.43
N LEU A 205 -10.03 6.16 -30.37
CA LEU A 205 -8.60 6.50 -30.34
C LEU A 205 -8.22 7.21 -31.65
N PRO A 206 -7.37 8.24 -31.59
CA PRO A 206 -6.83 8.86 -32.80
C PRO A 206 -6.15 7.83 -33.72
N GLU A 207 -6.17 8.11 -35.03
CA GLU A 207 -5.57 7.21 -36.02
C GLU A 207 -4.08 6.97 -35.72
N GLY A 208 -3.65 5.70 -35.82
CA GLY A 208 -2.27 5.28 -35.53
C GLY A 208 -1.92 5.19 -34.04
N HIS A 209 -2.82 5.56 -33.13
CA HIS A 209 -2.60 5.44 -31.69
C HIS A 209 -3.06 4.08 -31.17
N ARG A 210 -2.36 3.54 -30.17
CA ARG A 210 -2.63 2.22 -29.59
C ARG A 210 -2.50 2.22 -28.08
N LEU A 211 -3.37 1.47 -27.43
CA LEU A 211 -3.25 1.10 -26.01
C LEU A 211 -2.83 -0.36 -25.96
N ARG A 212 -1.74 -0.68 -25.27
CA ARG A 212 -1.21 -2.05 -25.20
C ARG A 212 -0.39 -2.28 -23.95
N LYS A 213 -0.13 -3.55 -23.64
CA LYS A 213 0.93 -3.91 -22.69
C LYS A 213 2.29 -3.46 -23.25
N ALA A 214 3.15 -3.02 -22.34
CA ALA A 214 4.53 -2.72 -22.66
C ALA A 214 5.31 -4.02 -22.98
N THR A 215 6.28 -3.89 -23.86
CA THR A 215 7.19 -4.96 -24.30
C THR A 215 8.62 -4.56 -23.98
N MET A 216 9.57 -5.50 -24.06
CA MET A 216 10.98 -5.19 -23.82
C MET A 216 11.57 -4.18 -24.83
N GLY A 217 10.95 -4.02 -26.01
CA GLY A 217 11.30 -2.95 -26.96
C GLY A 217 10.98 -1.55 -26.44
N ASP A 218 10.08 -1.42 -25.47
CA ASP A 218 9.67 -0.15 -24.86
C ASP A 218 10.53 0.21 -23.62
N LEU A 219 11.58 -0.57 -23.30
CA LEU A 219 12.32 -0.44 -22.03
C LEU A 219 12.84 0.99 -21.79
N GLU A 220 13.54 1.57 -22.76
CA GLU A 220 14.16 2.89 -22.61
C GLU A 220 13.12 4.01 -22.46
N PRO A 221 12.09 4.15 -23.33
CA PRO A 221 11.09 5.19 -23.13
C PRO A 221 10.26 4.98 -21.85
N VAL A 222 9.98 3.74 -21.45
CA VAL A 222 9.33 3.45 -20.16
C VAL A 222 10.22 3.87 -18.99
N ALA A 223 11.51 3.53 -19.01
CA ALA A 223 12.44 3.93 -17.96
C ALA A 223 12.50 5.45 -17.82
N GLN A 224 12.49 6.18 -18.94
CA GLN A 224 12.42 7.63 -18.91
C GLN A 224 11.13 8.14 -18.25
N LEU A 225 9.96 7.57 -18.58
CA LEU A 225 8.69 7.94 -17.94
C LEU A 225 8.64 7.56 -16.45
N CYS A 226 9.25 6.43 -16.04
CA CYS A 226 9.39 6.05 -14.63
C CYS A 226 10.25 7.07 -13.85
N LYS A 227 11.35 7.52 -14.45
CA LYS A 227 12.19 8.59 -13.88
C LYS A 227 11.41 9.90 -13.77
N GLU A 228 10.77 10.34 -14.84
CA GLU A 228 9.98 11.58 -14.85
C GLU A 228 8.83 11.56 -13.83
N PHE A 229 8.20 10.40 -13.64
CA PHE A 229 7.20 10.22 -12.58
C PHE A 229 7.79 10.41 -11.17
N ALA A 230 8.99 9.85 -10.92
CA ALA A 230 9.66 9.97 -9.64
C ALA A 230 10.17 11.40 -9.36
N ASP A 231 10.59 12.11 -10.40
CA ASP A 231 11.09 13.48 -10.28
C ASP A 231 9.97 14.50 -9.95
N ASP A 232 8.70 14.20 -10.27
CA ASP A 232 7.56 15.10 -10.00
C ASP A 232 7.28 15.33 -8.50
N THR A 233 7.82 14.50 -7.58
CA THR A 233 7.60 14.66 -6.11
C THR A 233 8.82 15.12 -5.33
N ILE A 234 10.03 15.18 -5.91
CA ILE A 234 11.32 15.56 -5.28
C ILE A 234 11.77 14.65 -4.11
N VAL A 235 10.86 13.95 -3.43
CA VAL A 235 11.14 13.14 -2.24
C VAL A 235 11.95 11.89 -2.56
N PHE A 236 11.60 11.19 -3.64
CA PHE A 236 12.19 9.91 -4.04
C PHE A 236 12.74 9.96 -5.48
N PRO A 237 13.77 10.77 -5.76
CA PRO A 237 14.31 10.89 -7.11
C PRO A 237 14.87 9.56 -7.58
N LEU A 238 14.72 9.29 -8.88
CA LEU A 238 15.15 8.03 -9.49
C LEU A 238 16.21 8.30 -10.56
N SER A 239 17.40 7.73 -10.41
CA SER A 239 18.38 7.76 -11.50
C SER A 239 17.83 6.96 -12.70
N ILE A 240 18.28 7.28 -13.91
CA ILE A 240 17.81 6.58 -15.11
C ILE A 240 18.19 5.08 -15.07
N GLU A 241 19.32 4.72 -14.47
CA GLU A 241 19.75 3.34 -14.26
C GLU A 241 18.78 2.57 -13.35
N ARG A 242 18.34 3.20 -12.25
CA ARG A 242 17.35 2.59 -11.35
C ARG A 242 15.98 2.54 -12.00
N ALA A 243 15.61 3.55 -12.79
CA ALA A 243 14.38 3.56 -13.57
C ALA A 243 14.36 2.45 -14.64
N ARG A 244 15.50 2.10 -15.25
CA ARG A 244 15.63 0.94 -16.14
C ARG A 244 15.41 -0.38 -15.41
N ILE A 245 15.90 -0.53 -14.19
CA ILE A 245 15.67 -1.73 -13.37
C ILE A 245 14.17 -1.89 -13.10
N GLU A 246 13.51 -0.82 -12.64
CA GLU A 246 12.07 -0.83 -12.40
C GLU A 246 11.27 -1.11 -13.67
N ALA A 247 11.54 -0.40 -14.76
CA ALA A 247 10.87 -0.58 -16.05
C ALA A 247 10.99 -2.02 -16.54
N ARG A 248 12.20 -2.59 -16.48
CA ARG A 248 12.44 -3.99 -16.86
C ARG A 248 11.60 -4.95 -16.04
N GLU A 249 11.52 -4.76 -14.72
CA GLU A 249 10.70 -5.61 -13.86
C GLU A 249 9.21 -5.53 -14.20
N LEU A 250 8.69 -4.31 -14.37
CA LEU A 250 7.27 -4.10 -14.67
C LEU A 250 6.89 -4.69 -16.02
N ILE A 251 7.75 -4.52 -17.03
CA ILE A 251 7.56 -5.09 -18.37
C ILE A 251 7.65 -6.62 -18.33
N ALA A 252 8.71 -7.18 -17.74
CA ALA A 252 8.92 -8.63 -17.69
C ALA A 252 7.80 -9.37 -16.95
N LYS A 253 7.20 -8.74 -15.94
CA LYS A 253 6.06 -9.28 -15.18
C LYS A 253 4.70 -9.00 -15.84
N GLY A 254 4.67 -8.30 -16.98
CA GLY A 254 3.44 -7.94 -17.70
C GLY A 254 2.53 -7.00 -16.92
N LEU A 255 3.11 -6.15 -16.06
CA LEU A 255 2.43 -5.26 -15.13
C LEU A 255 2.33 -3.81 -15.62
N LEU A 256 2.73 -3.53 -16.87
CA LEU A 256 2.77 -2.18 -17.41
C LEU A 256 2.02 -2.07 -18.74
N TRP A 257 1.20 -1.05 -18.85
CA TRP A 257 0.52 -0.66 -20.07
C TRP A 257 1.03 0.71 -20.53
N VAL A 258 1.02 0.90 -21.84
CA VAL A 258 1.50 2.10 -22.52
C VAL A 258 0.45 2.65 -23.46
N TYR A 259 0.42 3.98 -23.56
CA TYR A 259 -0.17 4.69 -24.69
C TYR A 259 0.93 4.93 -25.73
N ASP A 260 0.75 4.34 -26.90
CA ASP A 260 1.65 4.40 -28.04
C ASP A 260 1.02 5.34 -29.10
N ALA A 261 1.54 6.55 -29.23
CA ALA A 261 1.10 7.53 -30.21
C ALA A 261 1.98 7.42 -31.47
N ALA A 262 1.62 6.50 -32.37
CA ALA A 262 2.32 6.26 -33.63
C ALA A 262 3.84 5.97 -33.48
N GLY A 263 4.20 5.14 -32.49
CA GLY A 263 5.58 4.74 -32.18
C GLY A 263 6.20 5.48 -30.99
N ASP A 264 5.56 6.54 -30.52
CA ASP A 264 6.01 7.33 -29.38
C ASP A 264 5.28 6.88 -28.10
N ILE A 265 6.02 6.43 -27.08
CA ILE A 265 5.42 6.02 -25.80
C ILE A 265 5.22 7.27 -24.93
N THR A 266 3.96 7.67 -24.77
CA THR A 266 3.61 8.99 -24.21
C THR A 266 3.10 8.91 -22.76
N THR A 267 2.44 7.81 -22.44
CA THR A 267 1.80 7.57 -21.14
C THR A 267 2.05 6.14 -20.70
N ILE A 268 2.29 5.97 -19.39
CA ILE A 268 2.34 4.66 -18.74
C ILE A 268 1.24 4.53 -17.68
N CYS A 269 0.83 3.29 -17.43
CA CYS A 269 -0.04 2.90 -16.32
C CYS A 269 0.44 1.54 -15.80
N ALA A 270 0.89 1.48 -14.55
CA ALA A 270 1.31 0.23 -13.94
C ALA A 270 0.15 -0.39 -13.16
N VAL A 271 -0.07 -1.69 -13.30
CA VAL A 271 -0.97 -2.46 -12.45
C VAL A 271 -0.11 -3.22 -11.45
N THR A 272 -0.03 -2.70 -10.24
CA THR A 272 0.75 -3.29 -9.16
C THR A 272 -0.15 -3.67 -8.00
N ARG A 273 0.41 -4.26 -6.94
CA ARG A 273 -0.34 -4.69 -5.76
C ARG A 273 -1.62 -5.47 -6.12
N ASN A 274 -1.42 -6.63 -6.75
CA ASN A 274 -2.51 -7.50 -7.16
C ASN A 274 -2.87 -8.48 -6.04
N SER A 275 -4.16 -8.60 -5.75
CA SER A 275 -4.75 -9.66 -4.93
C SER A 275 -5.83 -10.39 -5.74
N HIS A 276 -6.64 -11.26 -5.13
CA HIS A 276 -7.63 -12.05 -5.86
C HIS A 276 -8.70 -11.18 -6.52
N ARG A 277 -9.36 -10.31 -5.73
CA ARG A 277 -10.50 -9.47 -6.15
C ARG A 277 -10.12 -8.03 -6.46
N VAL A 278 -8.93 -7.60 -6.06
CA VAL A 278 -8.51 -6.20 -6.19
C VAL A 278 -7.15 -6.08 -6.89
N SER A 279 -7.03 -5.04 -7.72
CA SER A 279 -5.77 -4.62 -8.33
C SER A 279 -5.57 -3.13 -8.11
N ALA A 280 -4.34 -2.69 -7.83
CA ALA A 280 -4.05 -1.27 -7.77
C ALA A 280 -3.44 -0.77 -9.08
N ILE A 281 -3.88 0.40 -9.55
CA ILE A 281 -3.13 1.14 -10.56
C ILE A 281 -2.18 2.13 -9.87
N THR A 282 -0.94 2.16 -10.34
CA THR A 282 0.13 3.02 -9.84
C THR A 282 0.92 3.61 -11.01
N LYS A 283 1.81 4.55 -10.71
CA LYS A 283 2.75 5.16 -11.67
C LYS A 283 2.08 5.56 -12.99
N VAL A 284 0.91 6.20 -12.89
CA VAL A 284 0.23 6.77 -14.06
C VAL A 284 0.92 8.09 -14.39
N TYR A 285 1.58 8.14 -15.53
CA TYR A 285 2.35 9.32 -15.93
C TYR A 285 2.15 9.61 -17.41
N THR A 286 2.03 10.89 -17.76
CA THR A 286 2.02 11.37 -19.14
C THR A 286 3.07 12.47 -19.28
N THR A 287 3.97 12.30 -20.25
CA THR A 287 5.02 13.28 -20.52
C THR A 287 4.40 14.68 -20.80
N PRO A 288 5.03 15.79 -20.36
CA PRO A 288 4.43 17.12 -20.43
C PRO A 288 3.88 17.52 -21.80
N ARG A 289 4.57 17.18 -22.90
CA ARG A 289 4.14 17.47 -24.27
C ARG A 289 2.81 16.81 -24.67
N TRP A 290 2.45 15.69 -24.03
CA TRP A 290 1.24 14.92 -24.33
C TRP A 290 0.12 15.13 -23.29
N ARG A 291 0.36 15.92 -22.23
CA ARG A 291 -0.67 16.24 -21.22
C ARG A 291 -1.82 17.02 -21.87
N ARG A 292 -3.04 16.78 -21.38
CA ARG A 292 -4.31 17.36 -21.89
C ARG A 292 -4.76 16.87 -23.27
N ASN A 293 -4.10 15.87 -23.86
CA ASN A 293 -4.56 15.19 -25.09
C ASN A 293 -5.38 13.91 -24.82
N GLY A 294 -5.85 13.71 -23.59
CA GLY A 294 -6.65 12.53 -23.22
C GLY A 294 -5.89 11.21 -23.05
N CYS A 295 -4.57 11.16 -23.29
CA CYS A 295 -3.78 9.92 -23.25
C CYS A 295 -3.93 9.13 -21.94
N ALA A 296 -3.78 9.81 -20.78
CA ALA A 296 -3.98 9.19 -19.47
C ALA A 296 -5.39 8.62 -19.28
N GLU A 297 -6.41 9.33 -19.77
CA GLU A 297 -7.79 8.91 -19.62
C GLU A 297 -8.09 7.66 -20.45
N TYR A 298 -7.70 7.65 -21.72
CA TYR A 298 -7.82 6.47 -22.57
C TYR A 298 -7.12 5.27 -21.95
N LEU A 299 -5.87 5.43 -21.52
CA LEU A 299 -5.09 4.32 -20.99
C LEU A 299 -5.67 3.80 -19.67
N VAL A 300 -5.97 4.69 -18.71
CA VAL A 300 -6.54 4.29 -17.42
C VAL A 300 -7.92 3.65 -17.59
N ARG A 301 -8.76 4.17 -18.49
CA ARG A 301 -10.08 3.59 -18.77
C ARG A 301 -9.95 2.17 -19.33
N ALA A 302 -9.10 1.98 -20.35
CA ALA A 302 -8.89 0.66 -20.96
C ALA A 302 -8.31 -0.36 -19.96
N VAL A 303 -7.30 0.04 -19.17
CA VAL A 303 -6.72 -0.83 -18.14
C VAL A 303 -7.77 -1.19 -17.07
N THR A 304 -8.56 -0.21 -16.62
CA THR A 304 -9.60 -0.44 -15.62
C THR A 304 -10.69 -1.36 -16.15
N ALA A 305 -11.14 -1.16 -17.39
CA ALA A 305 -12.12 -2.02 -18.06
C ALA A 305 -11.62 -3.46 -18.17
N GLN A 306 -10.38 -3.64 -18.66
CA GLN A 306 -9.75 -4.95 -18.75
C GLN A 306 -9.70 -5.65 -17.39
N LEU A 307 -9.29 -4.95 -16.32
CA LEU A 307 -9.24 -5.54 -14.98
C LEU A 307 -10.62 -5.95 -14.46
N LEU A 308 -11.65 -5.12 -14.67
CA LEU A 308 -12.99 -5.36 -14.13
C LEU A 308 -13.79 -6.39 -14.92
N PHE A 309 -13.66 -6.42 -16.25
CA PHE A 309 -14.54 -7.19 -17.14
C PHE A 309 -13.86 -8.40 -17.78
N GLU A 310 -12.56 -8.32 -18.11
CA GLU A 310 -11.84 -9.45 -18.70
C GLU A 310 -11.16 -10.31 -17.64
N VAL A 311 -10.49 -9.67 -16.67
CA VAL A 311 -9.80 -10.37 -15.57
C VAL A 311 -10.77 -10.74 -14.44
N GLY A 312 -11.88 -10.00 -14.31
CA GLY A 312 -12.91 -10.27 -13.30
C GLY A 312 -12.57 -9.76 -11.90
N LYS A 313 -11.79 -8.67 -11.78
CA LYS A 313 -11.61 -7.98 -10.49
C LYS A 313 -12.92 -7.35 -10.04
N GLU A 314 -13.19 -7.41 -8.75
CA GLU A 314 -14.32 -6.70 -8.15
C GLU A 314 -14.07 -5.19 -8.09
N SER A 315 -12.80 -4.78 -7.93
CA SER A 315 -12.43 -3.37 -7.80
C SER A 315 -11.00 -3.09 -8.26
N VAL A 316 -10.80 -1.89 -8.80
CA VAL A 316 -9.49 -1.31 -9.09
C VAL A 316 -9.29 -0.13 -8.15
N VAL A 317 -8.14 -0.07 -7.46
CA VAL A 317 -7.86 0.95 -6.44
C VAL A 317 -6.65 1.81 -6.79
N LEU A 318 -6.56 3.00 -6.21
CA LEU A 318 -5.40 3.88 -6.36
C LEU A 318 -5.27 4.85 -5.18
N TYR A 319 -4.11 5.50 -5.12
CA TYR A 319 -3.89 6.69 -4.29
C TYR A 319 -3.58 7.88 -5.20
N VAL A 320 -4.31 8.98 -5.06
CA VAL A 320 -4.10 10.20 -5.86
C VAL A 320 -3.93 11.41 -4.95
N GLY A 321 -2.88 12.20 -5.20
CA GLY A 321 -2.55 13.38 -4.40
C GLY A 321 -3.68 14.40 -4.33
N HIS A 322 -3.88 15.04 -3.18
CA HIS A 322 -4.98 15.99 -2.91
C HIS A 322 -5.03 17.16 -3.89
N GLU A 323 -3.86 17.62 -4.36
CA GLU A 323 -3.75 18.76 -5.28
C GLU A 323 -3.48 18.31 -6.73
N ASN A 324 -3.45 17.00 -6.98
CA ASN A 324 -3.08 16.48 -8.28
C ASN A 324 -4.25 16.61 -9.28
N SER A 325 -4.02 17.39 -10.35
CA SER A 325 -4.99 17.57 -11.45
C SER A 325 -5.41 16.24 -12.12
N ALA A 326 -4.61 15.17 -11.98
CA ALA A 326 -4.93 13.82 -12.43
C ALA A 326 -6.20 13.25 -11.78
N GLN A 327 -6.67 13.77 -10.63
CA GLN A 327 -7.97 13.41 -10.05
C GLN A 327 -9.11 13.49 -11.07
N ARG A 328 -9.07 14.47 -11.99
CA ARG A 328 -10.08 14.62 -13.04
C ARG A 328 -10.09 13.47 -14.03
N VAL A 329 -8.94 12.85 -14.28
CA VAL A 329 -8.84 11.66 -15.15
C VAL A 329 -9.55 10.50 -14.49
N TYR A 330 -9.20 10.21 -13.23
CA TYR A 330 -9.79 9.11 -12.48
C TYR A 330 -11.30 9.29 -12.26
N ASP A 331 -11.75 10.51 -11.95
CA ASP A 331 -13.18 10.81 -11.80
C ASP A 331 -13.98 10.56 -13.10
N ARG A 332 -13.40 10.88 -14.26
CA ARG A 332 -14.03 10.59 -15.57
C ARG A 332 -14.02 9.10 -15.92
N VAL A 333 -13.12 8.32 -15.35
CA VAL A 333 -13.11 6.84 -15.46
C VAL A 333 -14.14 6.19 -14.54
N GLY A 334 -14.50 6.83 -13.43
CA GLY A 334 -15.49 6.30 -12.48
C GLY A 334 -14.92 5.98 -11.10
N PHE A 335 -13.72 6.47 -10.79
CA PHE A 335 -13.15 6.39 -9.44
C PHE A 335 -13.91 7.29 -8.46
N ALA A 336 -14.25 6.75 -7.30
CA ALA A 336 -15.15 7.38 -6.34
C ALA A 336 -14.50 8.48 -5.50
N GLY A 337 -15.30 9.45 -5.03
CA GLY A 337 -14.91 10.44 -4.02
C GLY A 337 -13.81 11.43 -4.43
N LEU A 338 -13.64 11.68 -5.73
CA LEU A 338 -12.63 12.58 -6.28
C LEU A 338 -13.23 13.94 -6.70
N CYS A 339 -12.36 14.93 -6.92
CA CYS A 339 -12.75 16.27 -7.41
C CYS A 339 -13.76 16.99 -6.48
N GLY A 340 -13.63 16.82 -5.16
CA GLY A 340 -14.49 17.48 -4.16
C GLY A 340 -15.91 16.91 -4.04
N LYS A 341 -16.20 15.78 -4.68
CA LYS A 341 -17.47 15.05 -4.51
C LYS A 341 -17.54 14.40 -3.14
N ASP A 342 -18.77 14.06 -2.73
CA ASP A 342 -19.01 13.29 -1.51
C ASP A 342 -18.15 12.02 -1.49
N LYS A 343 -17.41 11.84 -0.39
CA LYS A 343 -16.54 10.69 -0.17
C LYS A 343 -17.39 9.54 0.39
N PRO A 344 -17.57 8.41 -0.33
CA PRO A 344 -18.12 7.21 0.27
C PRO A 344 -17.24 6.73 1.43
N GLU A 345 -17.80 5.95 2.34
CA GLU A 345 -17.09 5.43 3.53
C GLU A 345 -15.76 4.72 3.18
N ALA A 346 -15.68 4.10 2.01
CA ALA A 346 -14.49 3.40 1.55
C ALA A 346 -13.36 4.31 1.03
N VAL A 347 -13.63 5.59 0.73
CA VAL A 347 -12.65 6.60 0.27
C VAL A 347 -12.05 7.30 1.48
N GLU A 348 -10.74 7.28 1.60
CA GLU A 348 -10.05 7.74 2.81
C GLU A 348 -8.82 8.61 2.52
N ASP A 349 -8.54 9.54 3.43
CA ASP A 349 -7.34 10.37 3.38
C ASP A 349 -6.13 9.57 3.90
N SER A 350 -5.13 9.43 3.05
CA SER A 350 -3.87 8.77 3.32
C SER A 350 -2.72 9.77 3.35
N LEU A 351 -1.74 9.48 4.18
CA LEU A 351 -0.61 10.38 4.44
C LEU A 351 0.68 9.59 4.43
N GLU A 352 1.74 10.19 3.88
CA GLU A 352 3.12 9.77 4.08
C GLU A 352 3.86 10.85 4.86
N LEU A 353 4.45 10.46 5.98
CA LEU A 353 5.31 11.33 6.79
C LEU A 353 6.72 10.76 6.82
N GLY A 354 7.70 11.60 6.43
CA GLY A 354 9.12 11.29 6.56
C GLY A 354 9.68 11.70 7.92
N PHE A 355 10.84 11.14 8.27
CA PHE A 355 11.58 11.48 9.49
C PHE A 355 12.95 12.07 9.15
N VAL A 356 13.31 13.16 9.83
CA VAL A 356 14.58 13.88 9.65
C VAL A 356 15.76 13.00 10.08
N GLY A 357 16.86 13.05 9.34
CA GLY A 357 18.09 12.36 9.69
C GLY A 357 18.09 10.86 9.39
N THR A 358 17.17 10.39 8.55
CA THR A 358 17.09 8.99 8.09
C THR A 358 17.61 8.84 6.66
N ASP A 359 18.10 7.65 6.33
CA ASP A 359 18.45 7.30 4.96
C ASP A 359 17.18 7.03 4.16
N ARG A 360 16.96 7.78 3.09
CA ARG A 360 15.76 7.64 2.26
C ARG A 360 15.75 6.29 1.55
N GLY A 361 14.63 5.58 1.66
CA GLY A 361 14.35 4.39 0.87
C GLY A 361 13.74 4.70 -0.50
N HIS A 362 12.80 3.86 -0.93
CA HIS A 362 12.17 3.89 -2.25
C HIS A 362 10.65 3.68 -2.17
N TRP A 363 9.91 4.05 -3.23
CA TRP A 363 8.45 3.90 -3.33
C TRP A 363 8.00 3.18 -4.61
#